data_AF-A0A3S3NGK1-F1
#
_entry.id   AF-A0A3S3NGK1-F1
#
_cell.length_a   1.000
_cell.length_b   1.000
_cell.length_c   1.000
_cell.angle_alpha   90.00
_cell.angle_beta   90.00
_cell.angle_gamma   90.00
#
_symmetry.space_group_name_H-M   'P 1'
#
loop_
_entity.id
_entity.type
_entity.pdbx_description
1 polymer ?
#
loop_
_entity_poly.entity_id
_entity_poly.type
_entity_poly.pdbx_seq_one_letter_code
_entity_poly.pdbx_strand_id
1 'polypeptide(L)'
;MVDSSGATDPLNIGNLQDDMLREICKRVVNQADSVVASQRSINALRNVNQKFRAVVDSEFREETRSARFEEAMIDAGNSAGTRTANEIIIYHDVDGLATKYRIKKLAAERDINAGMDPRPAIERNDVDDPVAQNMLKEHAAKRDINAGMDPRHAIERNGVDDPVAQNTIFGTVIKPHPLVAAGKVATREIRGFFLAAGRRIRNRGSAGRLTREFIKLQAGMRDINADPEMVAGTAIERYGVVNQGTQNIIKEHAAMRDIMAGLVAGTAIERNGVDNAVAQNTIKEHAAVRDITVGMVAGTAIGRNDVHNPHAQDRIEWRAAVRDVTVGMVAGTAIERNDVDDPVTQDRIKWHAAERDINAGVAARIAIERHGVDNQDTQDDLKEQAAVRAINAGVVARIAIERHGVDNQDTQDRIKEHALKRDIDAGMSAPTAQERHNLNPNSRNPHTTRGLDERSRQEEGRGR
;
A
#
# COMPACT_ATOMS: atom_id res chain seq x y z
N MET A 1 55.09 70.93 12.37
CA MET A 1 55.37 69.57 12.86
C MET A 1 54.68 69.40 14.20
N VAL A 2 53.56 68.68 14.24
CA VAL A 2 53.19 67.69 15.28
C VAL A 2 52.21 66.74 14.61
N ASP A 3 52.52 65.44 14.66
CA ASP A 3 51.72 64.33 14.17
C ASP A 3 50.40 64.17 14.94
N SER A 4 49.38 63.66 14.25
CA SER A 4 48.23 63.01 14.88
C SER A 4 47.75 61.87 13.98
N SER A 5 48.58 60.84 13.90
CA SER A 5 48.14 59.47 13.65
C SER A 5 47.45 58.96 14.93
N GLY A 6 46.12 59.04 14.96
CA GLY A 6 45.28 58.63 16.10
C GLY A 6 44.07 57.82 15.64
N ALA A 7 44.31 56.54 15.36
CA ALA A 7 43.40 55.39 15.41
C ALA A 7 41.89 55.64 15.18
N THR A 8 41.44 55.42 13.94
CA THR A 8 40.26 54.58 13.73
C THR A 8 40.76 53.29 13.10
N ASP A 9 41.29 52.41 13.96
CA ASP A 9 41.52 51.03 13.55
C ASP A 9 40.18 50.48 13.02
N PRO A 10 40.16 49.85 11.83
CA PRO A 10 38.99 49.09 11.42
C PRO A 10 38.71 48.10 12.54
N LEU A 11 37.47 48.07 13.06
CA LEU A 11 37.02 47.16 14.12
C LEU A 11 37.71 45.80 13.92
N ASN A 12 38.72 45.52 14.74
CA ASN A 12 39.56 44.35 14.54
C ASN A 12 38.78 43.14 15.09
N ILE A 13 37.84 42.66 14.28
CA ILE A 13 36.91 41.57 14.60
C ILE A 13 37.67 40.27 14.93
N GLY A 14 38.96 40.19 14.61
CA GLY A 14 39.85 39.08 15.00
C GLY A 14 40.12 38.98 16.51
N ASN A 15 40.00 40.08 17.26
CA ASN A 15 40.35 40.16 18.69
C ASN A 15 39.14 40.16 19.64
N LEU A 16 37.92 39.93 19.15
CA LEU A 16 36.76 39.75 20.04
C LEU A 16 36.94 38.48 20.88
N GLN A 17 36.58 38.56 22.17
CA GLN A 17 36.52 37.39 23.04
C GLN A 17 35.43 36.42 22.56
N ASP A 18 35.70 35.12 22.71
CA ASP A 18 34.86 34.06 22.14
C ASP A 18 33.42 34.10 22.66
N ASP A 19 33.21 34.54 23.91
CA ASP A 19 31.88 34.66 24.51
C ASP A 19 31.05 35.79 23.87
N MET A 20 31.70 36.91 23.52
CA MET A 20 31.03 37.99 22.78
C MET A 20 30.72 37.58 21.34
N LEU A 21 31.61 36.81 20.71
CA LEU A 21 31.38 36.24 19.38
C LEU A 21 30.19 35.27 19.37
N ARG A 22 30.07 34.42 20.39
CA ARG A 22 28.93 33.50 20.57
C ARG A 22 27.62 34.27 20.72
N GLU A 23 27.58 35.30 21.54
CA GLU A 23 26.38 36.13 21.77
C GLU A 23 25.94 36.88 20.50
N ILE A 24 26.90 37.43 19.74
CA ILE A 24 26.63 38.09 18.46
C ILE A 24 26.06 37.09 17.44
N CYS A 25 26.64 35.89 17.32
CA CYS A 25 26.13 34.87 16.42
C CYS A 25 24.70 34.45 16.80
N LYS A 26 24.41 34.23 18.08
CA LYS A 26 23.06 33.90 18.57
C LYS A 26 22.04 34.98 18.24
N ARG A 27 22.38 36.26 18.45
CA ARG A 27 21.48 37.37 18.11
C ARG A 27 21.19 37.46 16.61
N VAL A 28 22.22 37.36 15.77
CA VAL A 28 22.07 37.43 14.31
C VAL A 28 21.22 36.28 13.76
N VAL A 29 21.35 35.09 14.34
CA VAL A 29 20.58 33.90 13.95
C VAL A 29 19.13 33.97 14.44
N ASN A 30 18.89 34.51 15.64
CA ASN A 30 17.56 34.66 16.25
C ASN A 30 16.77 35.87 15.73
N GLN A 31 17.42 36.81 15.04
CA GLN A 31 16.78 37.97 14.41
C GLN A 31 16.15 37.64 13.04
N ALA A 32 16.34 36.41 12.55
CA ALA A 32 15.78 35.98 11.28
C ALA A 32 14.33 35.48 11.43
N ASP A 33 13.41 36.07 10.66
CA ASP A 33 11.96 35.78 10.74
C ASP A 33 11.55 34.40 10.20
N SER A 34 12.51 33.60 9.70
CA SER A 34 12.25 32.23 9.22
C SER A 34 13.48 31.34 9.33
N VAL A 35 13.25 30.03 9.40
CA VAL A 35 14.31 29.00 9.46
C VAL A 35 15.27 29.09 8.26
N VAL A 36 14.74 29.38 7.06
CA VAL A 36 15.55 29.54 5.84
C VAL A 36 16.44 30.78 5.91
N ALA A 37 15.92 31.89 6.45
CA ALA A 37 16.70 33.11 6.65
C ALA A 37 17.77 32.92 7.73
N SER A 38 17.45 32.19 8.80
CA SER A 38 18.37 31.83 9.87
C SER A 38 19.54 30.99 9.33
N GLN A 39 19.27 30.01 8.47
CA GLN A 39 20.30 29.19 7.83
C GLN A 39 21.21 29.99 6.89
N ARG A 40 20.65 30.99 6.17
CA ARG A 40 21.47 31.90 5.35
C ARG A 40 22.40 32.75 6.22
N SER A 41 21.93 33.22 7.37
CA SER A 41 22.76 33.96 8.34
C SER A 41 23.87 33.10 8.93
N ILE A 42 23.58 31.84 9.26
CA ILE A 42 24.58 30.86 9.75
C ILE A 42 25.67 30.63 8.69
N ASN A 43 25.28 30.39 7.43
CA ASN A 43 26.22 30.19 6.33
C ASN A 43 27.06 31.45 6.03
N ALA A 44 26.48 32.64 6.17
CA ALA A 44 27.20 33.89 6.02
C ALA A 44 28.25 34.07 7.13
N LEU A 45 27.87 33.85 8.40
CA LEU A 45 28.77 33.95 9.55
C LEU A 45 29.92 32.94 9.48
N ARG A 46 29.63 31.70 9.05
CA ARG A 46 30.64 30.64 8.86
C ARG A 46 31.73 31.01 7.85
N ASN A 47 31.45 31.91 6.93
CA ASN A 47 32.37 32.33 5.86
C ASN A 47 33.12 33.64 6.17
N VAL A 48 32.93 34.24 7.36
CA VAL A 48 33.58 35.50 7.73
C VAL A 48 35.08 35.30 8.01
N ASN A 49 35.45 34.38 8.90
CA ASN A 49 36.85 33.98 9.14
C ASN A 49 36.92 32.65 9.92
N GLN A 50 38.13 32.11 10.12
CA GLN A 50 38.34 30.84 10.84
C GLN A 50 37.81 30.84 12.27
N LYS A 51 37.83 31.99 12.97
CA LYS A 51 37.37 32.13 14.36
C LYS A 51 35.84 32.09 14.44
N PHE A 52 35.14 32.81 13.55
CA PHE A 52 33.69 32.69 13.40
C PHE A 52 33.27 31.30 12.93
N ARG A 53 34.01 30.69 11.99
CA ARG A 53 33.77 29.31 11.57
C ARG A 53 33.85 28.36 12.76
N ALA A 54 34.89 28.43 13.59
CA ALA A 54 35.03 27.60 14.78
C ALA A 54 33.91 27.83 15.82
N VAL A 55 33.50 29.08 16.04
CA VAL A 55 32.39 29.42 16.94
C VAL A 55 31.06 28.89 16.37
N VAL A 56 30.79 29.11 15.08
CA VAL A 56 29.57 28.64 14.42
C VAL A 56 29.51 27.11 14.39
N ASP A 57 30.62 26.45 14.07
CA ASP A 57 30.69 24.99 14.01
C ASP A 57 30.64 24.35 15.41
N SER A 58 30.99 25.08 16.48
CA SER A 58 30.86 24.61 17.87
C SER A 58 29.48 24.87 18.47
N GLU A 59 28.84 26.00 18.18
CA GLU A 59 27.50 26.36 18.70
C GLU A 59 26.35 25.81 17.86
N PHE A 60 26.55 25.70 16.55
CA PHE A 60 25.53 25.30 15.58
C PHE A 60 25.94 24.04 14.81
N ARG A 61 26.59 23.09 15.51
CA ARG A 61 27.03 21.78 14.97
C ARG A 61 25.96 21.21 14.04
N GLU A 62 26.33 21.11 12.77
CA GLU A 62 25.45 20.79 11.65
C GLU A 62 25.22 19.28 11.47
N GLU A 63 25.22 18.49 12.55
CA GLU A 63 24.39 17.28 12.54
C GLU A 63 22.99 17.79 12.78
N THR A 64 22.35 18.19 11.67
CA THR A 64 21.07 18.87 11.69
C THR A 64 20.14 18.01 12.54
N ARG A 65 19.38 18.61 13.46
CA ARG A 65 18.38 17.90 14.27
C ARG A 65 17.52 16.92 13.43
N SER A 66 17.34 17.24 12.14
CA SER A 66 16.76 16.35 11.12
C SER A 66 17.58 15.09 10.85
N ALA A 67 18.90 15.19 10.64
CA ALA A 67 19.80 14.06 10.43
C ALA A 67 19.84 13.13 11.65
N ARG A 68 19.97 13.68 12.87
CA ARG A 68 19.91 12.88 14.11
C ARG A 68 18.56 12.17 14.29
N PHE A 69 17.48 12.84 13.91
CA PHE A 69 16.15 12.23 13.91
C PHE A 69 16.01 11.15 12.83
N GLU A 70 16.57 11.35 11.64
CA GLU A 70 16.56 10.36 10.55
C GLU A 70 17.36 9.11 10.93
N GLU A 71 18.56 9.26 11.51
CA GLU A 71 19.37 8.14 12.00
C GLU A 71 18.67 7.40 13.15
N ALA A 72 18.04 8.13 14.07
CA ALA A 72 17.24 7.53 15.13
C ALA A 72 16.02 6.75 14.60
N MET A 73 15.38 7.23 13.53
CA MET A 73 14.28 6.52 12.87
C MET A 73 14.76 5.24 12.17
N ILE A 74 15.95 5.28 11.55
CA ILE A 74 16.57 4.09 10.95
C ILE A 74 16.89 3.05 12.04
N ASP A 75 17.50 3.45 13.16
CA ASP A 75 17.80 2.55 14.28
C ASP A 75 16.51 1.97 14.91
N ALA A 76 15.46 2.80 15.05
CA ALA A 76 14.16 2.37 15.56
C ALA A 76 13.45 1.37 14.63
N GLY A 77 13.57 1.54 13.32
CA GLY A 77 12.98 0.64 12.32
C GLY A 77 13.83 -0.59 11.98
N ASN A 78 15.09 -0.65 12.42
CA ASN A 78 16.01 -1.72 12.07
C ASN A 78 15.56 -3.05 12.68
N SER A 79 15.06 -3.98 11.86
CA SER A 79 14.55 -5.29 12.30
C SER A 79 15.51 -6.16 13.12
N ALA A 80 16.83 -5.97 12.98
CA ALA A 80 17.85 -6.68 13.77
C ALA A 80 18.26 -5.91 15.05
N GLY A 81 17.77 -4.68 15.22
CA GLY A 81 18.08 -3.82 16.35
C GLY A 81 17.38 -4.29 17.63
N THR A 82 18.13 -4.33 18.73
CA THR A 82 17.62 -4.73 20.05
C THR A 82 17.39 -3.54 21.00
N ARG A 83 17.89 -2.35 20.63
CA ARG A 83 17.76 -1.14 21.44
C ARG A 83 16.29 -0.74 21.56
N THR A 84 15.92 -0.35 22.78
CA THR A 84 14.63 0.28 23.09
C THR A 84 14.57 1.70 22.53
N ALA A 85 13.36 2.22 22.33
CA ALA A 85 13.17 3.60 21.88
C ALA A 85 13.91 4.62 22.76
N ASN A 86 13.92 4.43 24.09
CA ASN A 86 14.59 5.33 25.02
C ASN A 86 16.12 5.29 24.86
N GLU A 87 16.71 4.12 24.64
CA GLU A 87 18.14 3.99 24.33
C GLU A 87 18.50 4.68 23.00
N ILE A 88 17.64 4.58 21.99
CA ILE A 88 17.82 5.24 20.68
C ILE A 88 17.72 6.76 20.83
N ILE A 89 16.72 7.26 21.57
CA ILE A 89 16.54 8.69 21.84
C ILE A 89 17.76 9.28 22.56
N ILE A 90 18.32 8.54 23.52
CA ILE A 90 19.51 8.96 24.26
C ILE A 90 20.75 8.90 23.37
N TYR A 91 20.93 7.83 22.60
CA TYR A 91 22.11 7.63 21.75
C TYR A 91 22.23 8.67 20.64
N HIS A 92 21.11 9.04 20.02
CA HIS A 92 21.06 10.02 18.92
C HIS A 92 20.74 11.45 19.38
N ASP A 93 20.71 11.71 20.69
CA ASP A 93 20.39 13.02 21.28
C ASP A 93 19.16 13.69 20.63
N VAL A 94 18.05 12.93 20.55
CA VAL A 94 16.82 13.40 19.93
C VAL A 94 15.99 14.20 20.93
N ASP A 95 15.77 15.47 20.61
CA ASP A 95 14.97 16.40 21.37
C ASP A 95 13.62 16.69 20.69
N GLY A 96 12.56 16.92 21.48
CA GLY A 96 11.21 17.20 20.99
C GLY A 96 10.20 16.07 21.21
N LEU A 97 8.98 16.45 21.59
CA LEU A 97 7.93 15.50 21.98
C LEU A 97 7.43 14.67 20.76
N ALA A 98 7.23 15.33 19.61
CA ALA A 98 6.71 14.70 18.40
C ALA A 98 7.73 13.73 17.74
N THR A 99 9.02 14.04 17.81
CA THR A 99 10.11 13.20 17.28
C THR A 99 10.30 11.96 18.16
N LYS A 100 10.34 12.13 19.48
CA LYS A 100 10.37 11.01 20.44
C LYS A 100 9.18 10.08 20.27
N TYR A 101 7.97 10.63 20.11
CA TYR A 101 6.76 9.84 19.85
C TYR A 101 6.89 8.94 18.62
N ARG A 102 7.41 9.47 17.50
CA ARG A 102 7.59 8.69 16.26
C ARG A 102 8.60 7.56 16.44
N ILE A 103 9.71 7.81 17.14
CA ILE A 103 10.74 6.79 17.44
C ILE A 103 10.16 5.69 18.33
N LYS A 104 9.44 6.05 19.41
CA LYS A 104 8.76 5.11 20.30
C LYS A 104 7.78 4.21 19.56
N LYS A 105 6.93 4.80 18.71
CA LYS A 105 5.98 4.05 17.88
C LYS A 105 6.70 3.10 16.91
N LEU A 106 7.73 3.59 16.21
CA LEU A 106 8.43 2.80 15.19
C LEU A 106 9.20 1.62 15.79
N ALA A 107 9.84 1.80 16.95
CA ALA A 107 10.52 0.73 17.66
C ALA A 107 9.54 -0.33 18.18
N ALA A 108 8.37 0.07 18.67
CA ALA A 108 7.31 -0.86 19.05
C ALA A 108 6.76 -1.63 17.83
N GLU A 109 6.59 -0.95 16.69
CA GLU A 109 6.15 -1.58 15.44
C GLU A 109 7.18 -2.60 14.91
N ARG A 110 8.48 -2.29 15.02
CA ARG A 110 9.58 -3.22 14.72
C ARG A 110 9.48 -4.48 15.58
N ASP A 111 9.36 -4.32 16.90
CA ASP A 111 9.30 -5.45 17.83
C ASP A 111 8.06 -6.34 17.53
N ILE A 112 6.93 -5.72 17.21
CA ILE A 112 5.74 -6.43 16.71
C ILE A 112 6.06 -7.13 15.39
N ASN A 113 6.67 -6.48 14.40
CA ASN A 113 7.00 -7.16 13.13
C ASN A 113 7.93 -8.38 13.32
N ALA A 114 8.78 -8.38 14.35
CA ALA A 114 9.62 -9.51 14.74
C ALA A 114 8.87 -10.64 15.49
N GLY A 115 7.55 -10.49 15.71
CA GLY A 115 6.68 -11.49 16.33
C GLY A 115 6.38 -11.25 17.81
N MET A 116 6.81 -10.13 18.39
CA MET A 116 6.44 -9.78 19.77
C MET A 116 4.94 -9.45 19.87
N ASP A 117 4.34 -9.77 21.01
CA ASP A 117 2.97 -9.36 21.32
C ASP A 117 2.91 -7.84 21.57
N PRO A 118 1.80 -7.14 21.21
CA PRO A 118 1.73 -5.68 21.24
C PRO A 118 1.91 -5.07 22.64
N ARG A 119 1.38 -5.71 23.68
CA ARG A 119 1.46 -5.21 25.06
C ARG A 119 2.92 -5.12 25.54
N PRO A 120 3.72 -6.21 25.51
CA PRO A 120 5.15 -6.12 25.78
C PRO A 120 5.91 -5.11 24.93
N ALA A 121 5.58 -4.99 23.63
CA ALA A 121 6.26 -4.06 22.72
C ALA A 121 5.96 -2.57 23.06
N ILE A 122 4.72 -2.27 23.44
CA ILE A 122 4.27 -0.95 23.89
C ILE A 122 4.96 -0.56 25.20
N GLU A 123 5.00 -1.48 26.17
CA GLU A 123 5.64 -1.25 27.48
C GLU A 123 7.16 -1.09 27.33
N ARG A 124 7.79 -1.96 26.53
CA ARG A 124 9.24 -1.91 26.28
C ARG A 124 9.70 -0.60 25.65
N ASN A 125 8.87 0.02 24.82
CA ASN A 125 9.20 1.24 24.08
C ASN A 125 8.46 2.49 24.60
N ASP A 126 7.80 2.39 25.77
CA ASP A 126 7.23 3.52 26.50
C ASP A 126 6.24 4.34 25.64
N VAL A 127 5.33 3.64 24.93
CA VAL A 127 4.33 4.27 24.05
C VAL A 127 3.10 4.67 24.86
N ASP A 128 3.00 5.94 25.24
CA ASP A 128 1.97 6.44 26.17
C ASP A 128 0.65 6.89 25.51
N ASP A 129 0.68 7.16 24.20
CA ASP A 129 -0.47 7.69 23.47
C ASP A 129 -1.50 6.59 23.16
N PRO A 130 -2.76 6.71 23.63
CA PRO A 130 -3.78 5.71 23.42
C PRO A 130 -4.06 5.43 21.94
N VAL A 131 -3.94 6.45 21.08
CA VAL A 131 -4.15 6.32 19.63
C VAL A 131 -3.03 5.48 19.00
N ALA A 132 -1.76 5.73 19.35
CA ALA A 132 -0.62 4.92 18.91
C ALA A 132 -0.74 3.46 19.36
N GLN A 133 -1.12 3.23 20.62
CA GLN A 133 -1.30 1.88 21.14
C GLN A 133 -2.35 1.11 20.33
N ASN A 134 -3.47 1.75 20.01
CA ASN A 134 -4.51 1.14 19.18
C ASN A 134 -4.02 0.85 17.75
N MET A 135 -3.27 1.77 17.13
CA MET A 135 -2.68 1.53 15.81
C MET A 135 -1.70 0.35 15.82
N LEU A 136 -0.89 0.20 16.88
CA LEU A 136 0.07 -0.91 17.01
C LEU A 136 -0.63 -2.26 17.21
N LYS A 137 -1.68 -2.29 18.03
CA LYS A 137 -2.53 -3.49 18.19
C LYS A 137 -3.23 -3.85 16.88
N GLU A 138 -3.74 -2.86 16.14
CA GLU A 138 -4.34 -3.06 14.81
C GLU A 138 -3.33 -3.61 13.81
N HIS A 139 -2.10 -3.07 13.80
CA HIS A 139 -1.01 -3.52 12.96
C HIS A 139 -0.61 -4.97 13.24
N ALA A 140 -0.50 -5.35 14.51
CA ALA A 140 -0.22 -6.73 14.90
C ALA A 140 -1.34 -7.70 14.48
N ALA A 141 -2.60 -7.30 14.64
CA ALA A 141 -3.72 -8.11 14.16
C ALA A 141 -3.68 -8.29 12.63
N LYS A 142 -3.32 -7.25 11.87
CA LYS A 142 -3.13 -7.35 10.40
C LYS A 142 -1.96 -8.26 10.03
N ARG A 143 -0.84 -8.19 10.73
CA ARG A 143 0.31 -9.11 10.56
C ARG A 143 -0.15 -10.56 10.73
N ASP A 144 -0.88 -10.85 11.80
CA ASP A 144 -1.36 -12.22 12.09
C ASP A 144 -2.35 -12.72 11.04
N ILE A 145 -3.25 -11.86 10.57
CA ILE A 145 -4.17 -12.18 9.48
C ILE A 145 -3.40 -12.46 8.18
N ASN A 146 -2.37 -11.67 7.86
CA ASN A 146 -1.51 -11.90 6.70
C ASN A 146 -0.73 -13.22 6.82
N ALA A 147 -0.43 -13.67 8.03
CA ALA A 147 0.15 -14.98 8.32
C ALA A 147 -0.89 -16.13 8.33
N GLY A 148 -2.17 -15.84 8.05
CA GLY A 148 -3.24 -16.83 7.92
C GLY A 148 -4.14 -16.99 9.17
N MET A 149 -4.00 -16.15 10.19
CA MET A 149 -4.83 -16.20 11.40
C MET A 149 -6.26 -15.71 11.11
N ASP A 150 -7.25 -16.36 11.72
CA ASP A 150 -8.63 -15.89 11.67
C ASP A 150 -8.75 -14.47 12.28
N PRO A 151 -9.45 -13.54 11.64
CA PRO A 151 -9.50 -12.14 12.08
C PRO A 151 -10.12 -11.92 13.46
N ARG A 152 -11.08 -12.75 13.88
CA ARG A 152 -11.64 -12.66 15.24
C ARG A 152 -10.59 -13.05 16.27
N HIS A 153 -9.86 -14.13 15.98
CA HIS A 153 -8.76 -14.58 16.82
C HIS A 153 -7.60 -13.57 16.83
N ALA A 154 -7.30 -12.93 15.70
CA ALA A 154 -6.27 -11.89 15.63
C ALA A 154 -6.63 -10.64 16.44
N ILE A 155 -7.91 -10.22 16.42
CA ILE A 155 -8.43 -9.11 17.23
C ILE A 155 -8.32 -9.43 18.73
N GLU A 156 -8.77 -10.63 19.11
CA GLU A 156 -8.77 -11.08 20.51
C GLU A 156 -7.34 -11.25 21.05
N ARG A 157 -6.48 -11.92 20.29
CA ARG A 157 -5.08 -12.15 20.66
C ARG A 157 -4.31 -10.84 20.85
N ASN A 158 -4.54 -9.85 20.00
CA ASN A 158 -3.81 -8.58 20.03
C ASN A 158 -4.49 -7.49 20.88
N GLY A 159 -5.63 -7.79 21.51
CA GLY A 159 -6.35 -6.87 22.41
C GLY A 159 -6.81 -5.58 21.73
N VAL A 160 -7.34 -5.70 20.50
CA VAL A 160 -7.87 -4.57 19.73
C VAL A 160 -9.26 -4.22 20.24
N ASP A 161 -9.36 -3.20 21.11
CA ASP A 161 -10.62 -2.81 21.76
C ASP A 161 -11.37 -1.69 21.02
N ASP A 162 -10.68 -0.96 20.13
CA ASP A 162 -11.26 0.16 19.39
C ASP A 162 -12.20 -0.33 18.26
N PRO A 163 -13.49 0.09 18.25
CA PRO A 163 -14.45 -0.35 17.24
C PRO A 163 -14.08 0.06 15.81
N VAL A 164 -13.37 1.19 15.63
CA VAL A 164 -12.93 1.66 14.31
C VAL A 164 -11.79 0.77 13.77
N ALA A 165 -10.83 0.41 14.62
CA ALA A 165 -9.76 -0.53 14.31
C ALA A 165 -10.31 -1.94 14.03
N GLN A 166 -11.24 -2.44 14.85
CA GLN A 166 -11.92 -3.72 14.58
C GLN A 166 -12.61 -3.72 13.22
N ASN A 167 -13.36 -2.66 12.89
CA ASN A 167 -14.01 -2.51 11.58
C ASN A 167 -13.01 -2.41 10.43
N THR A 168 -11.85 -1.78 10.65
CA THR A 168 -10.76 -1.67 9.65
C THR A 168 -10.09 -3.02 9.42
N ILE A 169 -9.91 -3.82 10.47
CA ILE A 169 -9.42 -5.21 10.40
C ILE A 169 -10.43 -6.08 9.65
N PHE A 170 -11.71 -6.05 10.01
CA PHE A 170 -12.76 -6.74 9.24
C PHE A 170 -12.91 -6.22 7.80
N GLY A 171 -12.54 -4.97 7.54
CA GLY A 171 -12.53 -4.36 6.20
C GLY A 171 -11.33 -4.79 5.34
N THR A 172 -10.16 -5.03 5.97
CA THR A 172 -8.93 -5.55 5.32
C THR A 172 -9.02 -7.04 5.02
N VAL A 173 -9.90 -7.78 5.72
CA VAL A 173 -10.31 -9.19 5.51
C VAL A 173 -11.04 -9.42 4.18
N ILE A 174 -11.00 -8.45 3.28
CA ILE A 174 -11.51 -8.62 1.95
C ILE A 174 -10.43 -8.29 0.91
N LYS A 175 -9.29 -8.94 1.09
CA LYS A 175 -8.60 -9.64 0.00
C LYS A 175 -8.48 -11.11 0.40
N PRO A 176 -9.48 -11.95 0.11
CA PRO A 176 -9.33 -13.38 0.30
C PRO A 176 -8.37 -13.95 -0.76
N HIS A 177 -7.68 -15.03 -0.39
CA HIS A 177 -6.92 -15.90 -1.30
C HIS A 177 -7.75 -16.25 -2.55
N PRO A 178 -7.14 -16.43 -3.74
CA PRO A 178 -7.79 -16.33 -5.05
C PRO A 178 -8.99 -17.27 -5.30
N LEU A 179 -9.12 -18.37 -4.56
CA LEU A 179 -10.22 -19.34 -4.70
C LEU A 179 -11.53 -18.89 -4.06
N VAL A 180 -11.49 -17.94 -3.12
CA VAL A 180 -12.70 -17.35 -2.52
C VAL A 180 -13.05 -16.00 -3.17
N ALA A 181 -12.14 -15.45 -3.99
CA ALA A 181 -12.30 -14.18 -4.67
C ALA A 181 -13.35 -14.22 -5.78
N ALA A 182 -13.46 -15.30 -6.55
CA ALA A 182 -14.46 -15.38 -7.62
C ALA A 182 -15.91 -15.35 -7.10
N GLY A 183 -16.16 -15.86 -5.88
CA GLY A 183 -17.50 -15.82 -5.25
C GLY A 183 -17.74 -14.66 -4.30
N LYS A 184 -16.69 -14.15 -3.63
CA LYS A 184 -16.80 -12.96 -2.79
C LYS A 184 -16.76 -11.65 -3.56
N VAL A 185 -16.15 -11.57 -4.74
CA VAL A 185 -16.21 -10.37 -5.59
C VAL A 185 -17.62 -10.16 -6.12
N ALA A 186 -18.32 -11.23 -6.54
CA ALA A 186 -19.73 -11.17 -6.89
C ALA A 186 -20.59 -10.72 -5.69
N THR A 187 -20.45 -11.36 -4.52
CA THR A 187 -21.23 -10.95 -3.32
C THR A 187 -20.85 -9.57 -2.77
N ARG A 188 -19.64 -9.05 -3.02
CA ARG A 188 -19.17 -7.72 -2.58
C ARG A 188 -19.49 -6.60 -3.58
N GLU A 189 -19.51 -6.86 -4.88
CA GLU A 189 -20.09 -5.94 -5.87
C GLU A 189 -21.62 -5.85 -5.69
N ILE A 190 -22.28 -6.97 -5.40
CA ILE A 190 -23.71 -7.05 -5.07
C ILE A 190 -24.01 -6.33 -3.73
N ARG A 191 -23.23 -6.57 -2.67
CA ARG A 191 -23.30 -5.77 -1.41
C ARG A 191 -22.95 -4.30 -1.62
N GLY A 192 -22.02 -4.01 -2.52
CA GLY A 192 -21.64 -2.65 -2.92
C GLY A 192 -22.79 -1.90 -3.58
N PHE A 193 -23.58 -2.59 -4.40
CA PHE A 193 -24.81 -2.08 -5.00
C PHE A 193 -25.87 -1.77 -3.94
N PHE A 194 -26.06 -2.67 -2.95
CA PHE A 194 -26.94 -2.42 -1.80
C PHE A 194 -26.51 -1.20 -0.95
N LEU A 195 -25.20 -0.99 -0.79
CA LEU A 195 -24.65 0.19 -0.10
C LEU A 195 -24.72 1.47 -0.96
N ALA A 196 -24.64 1.36 -2.29
CA ALA A 196 -24.76 2.48 -3.23
C ALA A 196 -26.21 2.95 -3.40
N ALA A 197 -27.18 2.04 -3.42
CA ALA A 197 -28.61 2.35 -3.36
C ALA A 197 -28.95 3.10 -2.06
N GLY A 198 -28.37 2.69 -0.92
CA GLY A 198 -28.46 3.41 0.35
C GLY A 198 -27.77 4.80 0.37
N ARG A 199 -26.73 5.03 -0.46
CA ARG A 199 -26.09 6.35 -0.62
C ARG A 199 -26.87 7.29 -1.53
N ARG A 200 -27.52 6.80 -2.59
CA ARG A 200 -28.35 7.64 -3.49
C ARG A 200 -29.53 8.30 -2.76
N ILE A 201 -30.05 7.68 -1.69
CA ILE A 201 -31.14 8.23 -0.87
C ILE A 201 -30.65 9.29 0.12
N ARG A 202 -29.43 9.17 0.67
CA ARG A 202 -28.87 10.16 1.61
C ARG A 202 -28.61 11.53 0.97
N ASN A 203 -28.35 11.58 -0.33
CA ASN A 203 -27.95 12.82 -1.02
C ASN A 203 -29.12 13.64 -1.61
N ARG A 204 -30.38 13.17 -1.53
CA ARG A 204 -31.55 13.99 -1.89
C ARG A 204 -32.22 14.48 -0.60
N GLY A 205 -31.67 15.54 -0.01
CA GLY A 205 -32.19 16.12 1.24
C GLY A 205 -33.61 16.68 1.10
N SER A 206 -34.50 16.26 2.02
CA SER A 206 -35.71 16.96 2.47
C SER A 206 -36.21 16.27 3.75
N ALA A 207 -35.88 16.86 4.90
CA ALA A 207 -36.12 16.33 6.23
C ALA A 207 -37.63 16.12 6.50
N GLY A 208 -38.02 14.89 6.88
CA GLY A 208 -39.37 14.54 7.36
C GLY A 208 -40.04 13.42 6.58
N ARG A 209 -40.00 13.44 5.23
CA ARG A 209 -40.67 12.42 4.38
C ARG A 209 -39.77 11.22 4.07
N LEU A 210 -38.45 11.44 4.00
CA LEU A 210 -37.45 10.43 3.63
C LEU A 210 -37.15 9.43 4.76
N THR A 211 -37.32 9.81 6.03
CA THR A 211 -37.16 8.88 7.17
C THR A 211 -38.23 7.80 7.15
N ARG A 212 -39.49 8.14 6.84
CA ARG A 212 -40.57 7.16 6.78
C ARG A 212 -40.43 6.21 5.59
N GLU A 213 -40.12 6.73 4.41
CA GLU A 213 -39.88 5.89 3.22
C GLU A 213 -38.62 5.03 3.37
N PHE A 214 -37.58 5.53 4.05
CA PHE A 214 -36.41 4.72 4.39
C PHE A 214 -36.74 3.60 5.37
N ILE A 215 -37.56 3.85 6.40
CA ILE A 215 -38.01 2.80 7.33
C ILE A 215 -38.81 1.73 6.59
N LYS A 216 -39.71 2.13 5.69
CA LYS A 216 -40.47 1.18 4.86
C LYS A 216 -39.57 0.37 3.92
N LEU A 217 -38.57 1.01 3.31
CA LEU A 217 -37.56 0.33 2.50
C LEU A 217 -36.82 -0.73 3.31
N GLN A 218 -36.32 -0.36 4.49
CA GLN A 218 -35.61 -1.28 5.38
C GLN A 218 -36.50 -2.43 5.84
N ALA A 219 -37.76 -2.14 6.18
CA ALA A 219 -38.73 -3.17 6.58
C ALA A 219 -39.03 -4.13 5.43
N GLY A 220 -39.29 -3.62 4.22
CA GLY A 220 -39.51 -4.42 3.02
C GLY A 220 -38.30 -5.31 2.69
N MET A 221 -37.09 -4.75 2.69
CA MET A 221 -35.86 -5.51 2.47
C MET A 221 -35.65 -6.59 3.54
N ARG A 222 -35.91 -6.28 4.81
CA ARG A 222 -35.77 -7.25 5.90
C ARG A 222 -36.71 -8.44 5.71
N ASP A 223 -37.97 -8.17 5.37
CA ASP A 223 -38.96 -9.23 5.16
C ASP A 223 -38.63 -10.08 3.92
N ILE A 224 -38.17 -9.47 2.83
CA ILE A 224 -37.67 -10.19 1.63
C ILE A 224 -36.47 -11.08 1.97
N ASN A 225 -35.58 -10.62 2.84
CA ASN A 225 -34.41 -11.41 3.26
C ASN A 225 -34.79 -12.54 4.23
N ALA A 226 -35.82 -12.32 5.05
CA ALA A 226 -36.24 -13.28 6.07
C ALA A 226 -37.10 -14.40 5.49
N ASP A 227 -37.86 -14.14 4.42
CA ASP A 227 -38.77 -15.10 3.81
C ASP A 227 -38.44 -15.35 2.33
N PRO A 228 -37.97 -16.56 1.97
CA PRO A 228 -37.68 -16.96 0.59
C PRO A 228 -38.85 -16.80 -0.40
N GLU A 229 -40.10 -16.92 0.06
CA GLU A 229 -41.27 -16.80 -0.82
C GLU A 229 -41.75 -15.36 -0.99
N MET A 230 -41.35 -14.46 -0.09
CA MET A 230 -41.69 -13.05 -0.15
C MET A 230 -41.24 -12.43 -1.48
N VAL A 231 -42.18 -11.84 -2.21
CA VAL A 231 -41.93 -11.12 -3.47
C VAL A 231 -42.04 -9.61 -3.26
N ALA A 232 -41.37 -8.85 -4.12
CA ALA A 232 -41.32 -7.39 -4.02
C ALA A 232 -42.70 -6.73 -3.96
N GLY A 233 -43.66 -7.19 -4.78
CA GLY A 233 -45.02 -6.65 -4.83
C GLY A 233 -45.73 -6.72 -3.46
N THR A 234 -45.67 -7.89 -2.81
CA THR A 234 -46.25 -8.11 -1.48
C THR A 234 -45.57 -7.24 -0.42
N ALA A 235 -44.24 -7.12 -0.45
CA ALA A 235 -43.52 -6.26 0.48
C ALA A 235 -43.88 -4.77 0.28
N ILE A 236 -44.00 -4.31 -0.96
CA ILE A 236 -44.39 -2.94 -1.33
C ILE A 236 -45.80 -2.63 -0.80
N GLU A 237 -46.75 -3.53 -1.04
CA GLU A 237 -48.14 -3.38 -0.59
C GLU A 237 -48.23 -3.38 0.94
N ARG A 238 -47.61 -4.38 1.58
CA ARG A 238 -47.63 -4.57 3.05
C ARG A 238 -47.10 -3.35 3.81
N TYR A 239 -46.06 -2.69 3.28
CA TYR A 239 -45.46 -1.52 3.90
C TYR A 239 -45.95 -0.19 3.32
N GLY A 240 -46.91 -0.22 2.39
CA GLY A 240 -47.50 0.97 1.77
C GLY A 240 -46.46 1.87 1.11
N VAL A 241 -45.54 1.28 0.35
CA VAL A 241 -44.47 2.02 -0.35
C VAL A 241 -45.05 2.66 -1.60
N VAL A 242 -45.21 3.97 -1.59
CA VAL A 242 -45.79 4.73 -2.71
C VAL A 242 -44.75 5.41 -3.59
N ASN A 243 -43.53 5.59 -3.09
CA ASN A 243 -42.46 6.21 -3.86
C ASN A 243 -41.89 5.22 -4.89
N GLN A 244 -41.98 5.58 -6.17
CA GLN A 244 -41.49 4.73 -7.27
C GLN A 244 -40.01 4.37 -7.15
N GLY A 245 -39.16 5.29 -6.70
CA GLY A 245 -37.74 5.01 -6.49
C GLY A 245 -37.51 3.94 -5.41
N THR A 246 -38.25 4.03 -4.30
CA THR A 246 -38.22 3.02 -3.24
C THR A 246 -38.76 1.67 -3.73
N GLN A 247 -39.86 1.66 -4.50
CA GLN A 247 -40.39 0.45 -5.10
C GLN A 247 -39.36 -0.23 -6.01
N ASN A 248 -38.71 0.53 -6.90
CA ASN A 248 -37.69 0.00 -7.81
C ASN A 248 -36.53 -0.65 -7.04
N ILE A 249 -36.07 -0.01 -5.96
CA ILE A 249 -35.01 -0.58 -5.12
C ILE A 249 -35.46 -1.89 -4.46
N ILE A 250 -36.71 -1.98 -3.98
CA ILE A 250 -37.26 -3.22 -3.38
C ILE A 250 -37.34 -4.33 -4.43
N LYS A 251 -37.84 -4.01 -5.64
CA LYS A 251 -37.94 -4.94 -6.77
C LYS A 251 -36.57 -5.48 -7.17
N GLU A 252 -35.59 -4.60 -7.34
CA GLU A 252 -34.20 -4.95 -7.63
C GLU A 252 -33.61 -5.83 -6.52
N HIS A 253 -33.83 -5.47 -5.26
CA HIS A 253 -33.34 -6.23 -4.11
C HIS A 253 -33.89 -7.65 -4.07
N ALA A 254 -35.19 -7.82 -4.28
CA ALA A 254 -35.83 -9.13 -4.29
C ALA A 254 -35.35 -9.99 -5.46
N ALA A 255 -35.22 -9.41 -6.66
CA ALA A 255 -34.68 -10.13 -7.82
C ALA A 255 -33.23 -10.55 -7.58
N MET A 256 -32.41 -9.69 -6.97
CA MET A 256 -31.03 -10.02 -6.58
C MET A 256 -30.97 -11.15 -5.54
N ARG A 257 -31.88 -11.17 -4.56
CA ARG A 257 -32.02 -12.27 -3.60
C ARG A 257 -32.35 -13.58 -4.32
N ASP A 258 -33.33 -13.56 -5.24
CA ASP A 258 -33.76 -14.73 -6.00
C ASP A 258 -32.62 -15.32 -6.83
N ILE A 259 -31.87 -14.49 -7.57
CA ILE A 259 -30.71 -14.99 -8.32
C ILE A 259 -29.64 -15.51 -7.34
N MET A 260 -29.41 -14.89 -6.18
CA MET A 260 -28.44 -15.44 -5.21
C MET A 260 -28.87 -16.82 -4.68
N ALA A 261 -30.17 -17.11 -4.65
CA ALA A 261 -30.73 -18.42 -4.32
C ALA A 261 -30.71 -19.42 -5.51
N GLY A 262 -30.27 -18.99 -6.70
CA GLY A 262 -30.10 -19.86 -7.87
C GLY A 262 -31.14 -19.70 -8.97
N LEU A 263 -32.10 -18.77 -8.86
CA LEU A 263 -33.08 -18.53 -9.92
C LEU A 263 -32.43 -17.92 -11.17
N VAL A 264 -32.99 -18.24 -12.34
CA VAL A 264 -32.62 -17.60 -13.61
C VAL A 264 -33.05 -16.12 -13.60
N ALA A 265 -32.23 -15.24 -14.18
CA ALA A 265 -32.47 -13.80 -14.17
C ALA A 265 -33.87 -13.41 -14.69
N GLY A 266 -34.31 -13.98 -15.81
CA GLY A 266 -35.64 -13.70 -16.38
C GLY A 266 -36.77 -13.99 -15.39
N THR A 267 -36.73 -15.17 -14.75
CA THR A 267 -37.72 -15.55 -13.72
C THR A 267 -37.67 -14.62 -12.50
N ALA A 268 -36.48 -14.26 -12.02
CA ALA A 268 -36.34 -13.34 -10.89
C ALA A 268 -36.85 -11.92 -11.20
N ILE A 269 -36.63 -11.44 -12.43
CA ILE A 269 -37.11 -10.16 -12.95
C ILE A 269 -38.64 -10.15 -13.02
N GLU A 270 -39.24 -11.18 -13.63
CA GLU A 270 -40.68 -11.31 -13.79
C GLU A 270 -41.37 -11.45 -12.42
N ARG A 271 -40.86 -12.35 -11.56
CA ARG A 271 -41.42 -12.60 -10.22
C ARG A 271 -41.48 -11.35 -9.35
N ASN A 272 -40.53 -10.42 -9.53
CA ASN A 272 -40.45 -9.19 -8.74
C ASN A 272 -40.85 -7.93 -9.52
N GLY A 273 -41.31 -8.07 -10.76
CA GLY A 273 -41.77 -6.96 -11.61
C GLY A 273 -40.73 -5.88 -11.82
N VAL A 274 -39.48 -6.24 -12.12
CA VAL A 274 -38.42 -5.26 -12.40
C VAL A 274 -38.58 -4.72 -13.82
N ASP A 275 -39.07 -3.49 -13.96
CA ASP A 275 -39.43 -2.91 -15.28
C ASP A 275 -38.31 -2.09 -15.93
N ASN A 276 -37.34 -1.62 -15.13
CA ASN A 276 -36.26 -0.77 -15.61
C ASN A 276 -35.21 -1.60 -16.38
N ALA A 277 -35.05 -1.34 -17.68
CA ALA A 277 -34.12 -2.06 -18.55
C ALA A 277 -32.66 -2.05 -18.03
N VAL A 278 -32.19 -0.95 -17.43
CA VAL A 278 -30.84 -0.89 -16.86
C VAL A 278 -30.70 -1.84 -15.66
N ALA A 279 -31.72 -1.92 -14.83
CA ALA A 279 -31.75 -2.82 -13.67
C ALA A 279 -31.84 -4.28 -14.12
N GLN A 280 -32.67 -4.58 -15.12
CA GLN A 280 -32.74 -5.92 -15.72
C GLN A 280 -31.37 -6.35 -16.25
N ASN A 281 -30.68 -5.51 -17.04
CA ASN A 281 -29.35 -5.82 -17.56
C ASN A 281 -28.35 -6.09 -16.43
N THR A 282 -28.42 -5.30 -15.35
CA THR A 282 -27.58 -5.49 -14.17
C THR A 282 -27.87 -6.85 -13.51
N ILE A 283 -29.14 -7.20 -13.31
CA ILE A 283 -29.54 -8.48 -12.70
C ILE A 283 -29.09 -9.68 -13.55
N LYS A 284 -29.29 -9.59 -14.87
CA LYS A 284 -28.86 -10.62 -15.84
C LYS A 284 -27.37 -10.89 -15.77
N GLU A 285 -26.57 -9.82 -15.76
CA GLU A 285 -25.12 -9.95 -15.62
C GLU A 285 -24.73 -10.59 -14.27
N HIS A 286 -25.32 -10.14 -13.16
CA HIS A 286 -25.00 -10.71 -11.85
C HIS A 286 -25.37 -12.19 -11.74
N ALA A 287 -26.46 -12.61 -12.38
CA ALA A 287 -26.86 -14.01 -12.42
C ALA A 287 -25.87 -14.84 -13.24
N ALA A 288 -25.41 -14.33 -14.39
CA ALA A 288 -24.36 -14.96 -15.18
C ALA A 288 -23.03 -15.03 -14.42
N VAL A 289 -22.64 -13.96 -13.72
CA VAL A 289 -21.45 -13.93 -12.86
C VAL A 289 -21.56 -14.98 -11.74
N ARG A 290 -22.71 -15.11 -11.08
CA ARG A 290 -22.95 -16.19 -10.10
C ARG A 290 -22.75 -17.56 -10.73
N ASP A 291 -23.30 -17.79 -11.92
CA ASP A 291 -23.21 -19.08 -12.59
C ASP A 291 -21.76 -19.46 -12.92
N ILE A 292 -20.97 -18.52 -13.44
CA ILE A 292 -19.54 -18.77 -13.66
C ILE A 292 -18.79 -18.92 -12.33
N THR A 293 -19.16 -18.22 -11.26
CA THR A 293 -18.53 -18.44 -9.95
C THR A 293 -18.66 -19.89 -9.49
N VAL A 294 -19.81 -20.53 -9.74
CA VAL A 294 -20.06 -21.93 -9.34
C VAL A 294 -19.52 -22.96 -10.34
N GLY A 295 -18.77 -22.52 -11.36
CA GLY A 295 -18.08 -23.40 -12.31
C GLY A 295 -18.71 -23.50 -13.70
N MET A 296 -19.79 -22.76 -13.99
CA MET A 296 -20.39 -22.75 -15.33
C MET A 296 -19.47 -22.10 -16.36
N VAL A 297 -19.57 -22.55 -17.61
CA VAL A 297 -18.89 -21.92 -18.77
C VAL A 297 -19.56 -20.58 -19.11
N ALA A 298 -18.77 -19.58 -19.49
CA ALA A 298 -19.26 -18.22 -19.78
C ALA A 298 -20.42 -18.18 -20.79
N GLY A 299 -20.24 -18.79 -21.98
CA GLY A 299 -21.29 -18.80 -23.01
C GLY A 299 -22.61 -19.41 -22.52
N THR A 300 -22.55 -20.47 -21.70
CA THR A 300 -23.75 -21.06 -21.07
C THR A 300 -24.40 -20.12 -20.07
N ALA A 301 -23.61 -19.44 -19.23
CA ALA A 301 -24.12 -18.50 -18.24
C ALA A 301 -24.74 -17.25 -18.89
N ILE A 302 -24.14 -16.75 -19.97
CA ILE A 302 -24.64 -15.65 -20.80
C ILE A 302 -25.98 -16.02 -21.42
N GLY A 303 -26.04 -17.17 -22.10
CA GLY A 303 -27.27 -17.66 -22.74
C GLY A 303 -28.38 -17.94 -21.74
N ARG A 304 -28.06 -18.59 -20.60
CA ARG A 304 -29.03 -18.90 -19.55
C ARG A 304 -29.70 -17.67 -18.95
N ASN A 305 -29.00 -16.53 -18.89
CA ASN A 305 -29.49 -15.30 -18.27
C ASN A 305 -29.78 -14.18 -19.28
N ASP A 306 -29.83 -14.49 -20.58
CA ASP A 306 -30.14 -13.54 -21.67
C ASP A 306 -29.32 -12.24 -21.61
N VAL A 307 -28.00 -12.36 -21.38
CA VAL A 307 -27.09 -11.21 -21.37
C VAL A 307 -26.77 -10.82 -22.81
N HIS A 308 -27.23 -9.65 -23.24
CA HIS A 308 -27.02 -9.15 -24.62
C HIS A 308 -26.03 -7.99 -24.74
N ASN A 309 -25.62 -7.37 -23.63
CA ASN A 309 -24.68 -6.25 -23.67
C ASN A 309 -23.27 -6.80 -23.96
N PRO A 310 -22.62 -6.45 -25.08
CA PRO A 310 -21.30 -6.98 -25.44
C PRO A 310 -20.25 -6.73 -24.35
N HIS A 311 -20.20 -5.52 -23.79
CA HIS A 311 -19.28 -5.22 -22.70
C HIS A 311 -19.54 -6.02 -21.42
N ALA A 312 -20.77 -6.51 -21.21
CA ALA A 312 -21.06 -7.41 -20.09
C ALA A 312 -20.62 -8.84 -20.40
N GLN A 313 -20.80 -9.29 -21.64
CA GLN A 313 -20.32 -10.59 -22.14
C GLN A 313 -18.80 -10.68 -21.99
N ASP A 314 -18.04 -9.70 -22.51
CA ASP A 314 -16.58 -9.64 -22.38
C ASP A 314 -16.11 -9.76 -20.92
N ARG A 315 -16.81 -9.06 -20.00
CA ARG A 315 -16.48 -9.13 -18.57
C ARG A 315 -16.79 -10.49 -17.96
N ILE A 316 -17.88 -11.15 -18.36
CA ILE A 316 -18.26 -12.47 -17.87
C ILE A 316 -17.25 -13.51 -18.37
N GLU A 317 -16.91 -13.48 -19.66
CA GLU A 317 -15.93 -14.35 -20.30
C GLU A 317 -14.56 -14.20 -19.65
N TRP A 318 -14.07 -12.96 -19.49
CA TRP A 318 -12.84 -12.67 -18.76
C TRP A 318 -12.87 -13.23 -17.33
N ARG A 319 -13.94 -12.99 -16.56
CA ARG A 319 -14.06 -13.48 -15.18
C ARG A 319 -14.03 -15.01 -15.11
N ALA A 320 -14.67 -15.69 -16.07
CA ALA A 320 -14.70 -17.14 -16.12
C ALA A 320 -13.33 -17.73 -16.49
N ALA A 321 -12.65 -17.13 -17.47
CA ALA A 321 -11.30 -17.55 -17.85
C ALA A 321 -10.28 -17.29 -16.73
N VAL A 322 -10.37 -16.14 -16.04
CA VAL A 322 -9.52 -15.84 -14.88
C VAL A 322 -9.78 -16.81 -13.73
N ARG A 323 -11.03 -17.21 -13.47
CA ARG A 323 -11.34 -18.28 -12.50
C ARG A 323 -10.59 -19.57 -12.87
N ASP A 324 -10.69 -19.99 -14.12
CA ASP A 324 -10.07 -21.24 -14.59
C ASP A 324 -8.55 -21.20 -14.49
N VAL A 325 -7.95 -20.09 -14.90
CA VAL A 325 -6.52 -19.85 -14.69
C VAL A 325 -6.21 -19.84 -13.19
N THR A 326 -7.00 -19.20 -12.35
CA THR A 326 -6.71 -19.15 -10.91
C THR A 326 -6.62 -20.55 -10.28
N VAL A 327 -7.41 -21.52 -10.75
CA VAL A 327 -7.37 -22.91 -10.28
C VAL A 327 -6.27 -23.77 -10.93
N GLY A 328 -5.44 -23.19 -11.80
CA GLY A 328 -4.29 -23.86 -12.41
C GLY A 328 -4.42 -24.18 -13.90
N MET A 329 -5.51 -23.77 -14.56
CA MET A 329 -5.68 -23.99 -16.01
C MET A 329 -4.66 -23.16 -16.80
N VAL A 330 -4.30 -23.67 -17.98
CA VAL A 330 -3.47 -22.95 -18.96
C VAL A 330 -4.33 -21.88 -19.66
N ALA A 331 -3.78 -20.68 -19.83
CA ALA A 331 -4.48 -19.53 -20.40
C ALA A 331 -5.20 -19.83 -21.73
N GLY A 332 -4.52 -20.45 -22.71
CA GLY A 332 -5.13 -20.81 -23.99
C GLY A 332 -6.38 -21.68 -23.84
N THR A 333 -6.30 -22.70 -22.99
CA THR A 333 -7.47 -23.56 -22.69
C THR A 333 -8.60 -22.80 -22.00
N ALA A 334 -8.28 -21.88 -21.09
CA ALA A 334 -9.28 -21.07 -20.40
C ALA A 334 -9.96 -20.06 -21.34
N ILE A 335 -9.22 -19.50 -22.30
CA ILE A 335 -9.70 -18.61 -23.36
C ILE A 335 -10.67 -19.37 -24.27
N GLU A 336 -10.23 -20.51 -24.81
CA GLU A 336 -11.05 -21.36 -25.68
C GLU A 336 -12.31 -21.85 -24.96
N ARG A 337 -12.18 -22.31 -23.71
CA ARG A 337 -13.31 -22.83 -22.93
C ARG A 337 -14.40 -21.79 -22.70
N ASN A 338 -14.05 -20.52 -22.62
CA ASN A 338 -14.98 -19.44 -22.28
C ASN A 338 -15.23 -18.49 -23.45
N ASP A 339 -14.87 -18.90 -24.68
CA ASP A 339 -15.13 -18.16 -25.93
C ASP A 339 -14.64 -16.70 -25.88
N VAL A 340 -13.47 -16.46 -25.29
CA VAL A 340 -12.93 -15.09 -25.17
C VAL A 340 -12.35 -14.64 -26.52
N ASP A 341 -13.06 -13.77 -27.24
CA ASP A 341 -12.66 -13.32 -28.57
C ASP A 341 -11.83 -12.02 -28.57
N ASP A 342 -12.01 -11.14 -27.58
CA ASP A 342 -11.32 -9.86 -27.52
C ASP A 342 -9.80 -10.03 -27.26
N PRO A 343 -8.91 -9.58 -28.17
CA PRO A 343 -7.47 -9.80 -28.04
C PRO A 343 -6.86 -9.17 -26.78
N VAL A 344 -7.36 -7.99 -26.38
CA VAL A 344 -6.87 -7.31 -25.16
C VAL A 344 -7.24 -8.13 -23.92
N THR A 345 -8.42 -8.72 -23.91
CA THR A 345 -8.88 -9.59 -22.84
C THR A 345 -8.08 -10.90 -22.80
N GLN A 346 -7.77 -11.49 -23.95
CA GLN A 346 -6.89 -12.65 -24.04
C GLN A 346 -5.50 -12.35 -23.46
N ASP A 347 -4.88 -11.25 -23.85
CA ASP A 347 -3.55 -10.83 -23.34
C ASP A 347 -3.55 -10.66 -21.82
N ARG A 348 -4.61 -10.05 -21.27
CA ARG A 348 -4.78 -9.90 -19.82
C ARG A 348 -4.91 -11.25 -19.11
N ILE A 349 -5.60 -12.23 -19.71
CA ILE A 349 -5.72 -13.58 -19.15
C ILE A 349 -4.36 -14.30 -19.18
N LYS A 350 -3.64 -14.21 -20.30
CA LYS A 350 -2.30 -14.80 -20.47
C LYS A 350 -1.32 -14.21 -19.44
N TRP A 351 -1.34 -12.88 -19.27
CA TRP A 351 -0.55 -12.17 -18.26
C TRP A 351 -0.87 -12.67 -16.84
N HIS A 352 -2.15 -12.72 -16.46
CA HIS A 352 -2.57 -13.22 -15.14
C HIS A 352 -2.14 -14.69 -14.89
N ALA A 353 -2.18 -15.54 -15.92
CA ALA A 353 -1.74 -16.92 -15.81
C ALA A 353 -0.23 -17.02 -15.57
N ALA A 354 0.55 -16.25 -16.33
CA ALA A 354 2.00 -16.21 -16.17
C ALA A 354 2.41 -15.63 -14.81
N GLU A 355 1.76 -14.55 -14.38
CA GLU A 355 1.95 -13.94 -13.07
C GLU A 355 1.68 -14.94 -11.93
N ARG A 356 0.58 -15.72 -12.02
CA ARG A 356 0.26 -16.79 -11.06
C ARG A 356 1.41 -17.80 -10.94
N ASP A 357 1.92 -18.31 -12.06
CA ASP A 357 2.98 -19.31 -12.07
C ASP A 357 4.30 -18.77 -11.54
N ILE A 358 4.65 -17.55 -11.93
CA ILE A 358 5.83 -16.84 -11.38
C ILE A 358 5.69 -16.68 -9.87
N ASN A 359 4.49 -16.31 -9.41
CA ASN A 359 4.21 -16.15 -7.99
C ASN A 359 4.27 -17.48 -7.21
N ALA A 360 4.10 -18.61 -7.88
CA ALA A 360 4.30 -19.95 -7.35
C ALA A 360 5.77 -20.44 -7.45
N GLY A 361 6.67 -19.63 -8.02
CA GLY A 361 8.11 -19.91 -8.11
C GLY A 361 8.62 -20.40 -9.47
N VAL A 362 7.73 -20.47 -10.48
CA VAL A 362 8.11 -20.80 -11.86
C VAL A 362 8.96 -19.66 -12.45
N ALA A 363 9.95 -20.00 -13.26
CA ALA A 363 10.75 -18.98 -13.96
C ALA A 363 9.89 -18.22 -14.97
N ALA A 364 10.13 -16.91 -15.13
CA ALA A 364 9.26 -16.04 -15.94
C ALA A 364 9.20 -16.50 -17.40
N ARG A 365 10.34 -16.87 -17.98
CA ARG A 365 10.43 -17.43 -19.33
C ARG A 365 9.53 -18.66 -19.54
N ILE A 366 9.51 -19.58 -18.58
CA ILE A 366 8.70 -20.80 -18.64
C ILE A 366 7.21 -20.44 -18.55
N ALA A 367 6.85 -19.53 -17.65
CA ALA A 367 5.46 -19.09 -17.48
C ALA A 367 4.92 -18.35 -18.72
N ILE A 368 5.74 -17.50 -19.33
CA ILE A 368 5.47 -16.78 -20.58
C ILE A 368 5.20 -17.77 -21.72
N GLU A 369 6.10 -18.72 -21.92
CA GLU A 369 5.98 -19.74 -22.98
C GLU A 369 4.75 -20.61 -22.76
N ARG A 370 4.54 -21.10 -21.54
CA ARG A 370 3.39 -21.94 -21.18
C ARG A 370 2.04 -21.28 -21.47
N HIS A 371 1.98 -19.95 -21.33
CA HIS A 371 0.73 -19.21 -21.49
C HIS A 371 0.65 -18.40 -22.78
N GLY A 372 1.65 -18.49 -23.67
CA GLY A 372 1.66 -17.83 -24.96
C GLY A 372 1.55 -16.31 -24.85
N VAL A 373 2.30 -15.70 -23.92
CA VAL A 373 2.34 -14.23 -23.78
C VAL A 373 3.20 -13.68 -24.91
N ASP A 374 2.58 -13.09 -25.94
CA ASP A 374 3.27 -12.66 -27.16
C ASP A 374 3.68 -11.17 -27.13
N ASN A 375 3.01 -10.36 -26.33
CA ASN A 375 3.29 -8.94 -26.18
C ASN A 375 4.63 -8.72 -25.44
N GLN A 376 5.60 -8.10 -26.11
CA GLN A 376 6.95 -7.89 -25.60
C GLN A 376 6.98 -7.05 -24.31
N ASP A 377 6.22 -5.95 -24.25
CA ASP A 377 6.17 -5.11 -23.05
C ASP A 377 5.65 -5.92 -21.84
N THR A 378 4.65 -6.77 -22.08
CA THR A 378 4.09 -7.66 -21.05
C THR A 378 5.10 -8.71 -20.61
N GLN A 379 5.89 -9.27 -21.53
CA GLN A 379 6.97 -10.20 -21.20
C GLN A 379 8.02 -9.51 -20.34
N ASP A 380 8.46 -8.32 -20.72
CA ASP A 380 9.52 -7.59 -20.01
C ASP A 380 9.08 -7.18 -18.60
N ASP A 381 7.84 -6.73 -18.45
CA ASP A 381 7.24 -6.45 -17.14
C ASP A 381 7.21 -7.71 -16.24
N LEU A 382 6.77 -8.86 -16.77
CA LEU A 382 6.73 -10.12 -16.03
C LEU A 382 8.14 -10.58 -15.62
N LYS A 383 9.12 -10.44 -16.52
CA LYS A 383 10.52 -10.79 -16.25
C LYS A 383 11.12 -9.89 -15.17
N GLU A 384 10.90 -8.58 -15.25
CA GLU A 384 11.36 -7.60 -14.26
C GLU A 384 10.76 -7.89 -12.89
N GLN A 385 9.44 -8.02 -12.79
CA GLN A 385 8.74 -8.29 -11.53
C GLN A 385 9.22 -9.60 -10.89
N ALA A 386 9.42 -10.64 -11.69
CA ALA A 386 9.91 -11.92 -11.20
C ALA A 386 11.35 -11.83 -10.65
N ALA A 387 12.23 -11.11 -11.34
CA ALA A 387 13.61 -10.87 -10.90
C ALA A 387 13.65 -10.04 -9.61
N VAL A 388 12.88 -8.95 -9.54
CA VAL A 388 12.75 -8.12 -8.32
C VAL A 388 12.25 -8.95 -7.15
N ARG A 389 11.25 -9.83 -7.38
CA ARG A 389 10.75 -10.73 -6.34
C ARG A 389 11.83 -11.71 -5.85
N ALA A 390 12.62 -12.28 -6.75
CA ALA A 390 13.73 -13.16 -6.38
C ALA A 390 14.76 -12.43 -5.52
N ILE A 391 15.10 -11.18 -5.87
CA ILE A 391 16.01 -10.32 -5.10
C ILE A 391 15.46 -10.02 -3.71
N ASN A 392 14.17 -9.71 -3.60
CA ASN A 392 13.53 -9.50 -2.30
C ASN A 392 13.61 -10.76 -1.41
N ALA A 393 13.60 -11.94 -2.02
CA ALA A 393 13.84 -13.22 -1.34
C ALA A 393 15.33 -13.53 -1.07
N GLY A 394 16.25 -12.61 -1.39
CA GLY A 394 17.68 -12.70 -1.11
C GLY A 394 18.54 -13.26 -2.25
N VAL A 395 17.97 -13.49 -3.44
CA VAL A 395 18.70 -13.94 -4.62
C VAL A 395 19.59 -12.82 -5.18
N VAL A 396 20.80 -13.16 -5.60
CA VAL A 396 21.73 -12.20 -6.21
C VAL A 396 21.20 -11.72 -7.56
N ALA A 397 21.29 -10.40 -7.82
CA ALA A 397 20.78 -9.77 -9.05
C ALA A 397 21.14 -10.52 -10.34
N ARG A 398 22.40 -10.92 -10.52
CA ARG A 398 22.86 -11.70 -11.69
C ARG A 398 22.06 -13.00 -11.86
N ILE A 399 21.86 -13.74 -10.77
CA ILE A 399 21.12 -15.01 -10.79
C ILE A 399 19.64 -14.75 -11.10
N ALA A 400 19.06 -13.69 -10.53
CA ALA A 400 17.67 -13.32 -10.79
C ALA A 400 17.46 -12.93 -12.27
N ILE A 401 18.34 -12.10 -12.83
CA ILE A 401 18.34 -11.69 -14.24
C ILE A 401 18.44 -12.91 -15.16
N GLU A 402 19.40 -13.80 -14.90
CA GLU A 402 19.63 -15.00 -15.71
C GLU A 402 18.46 -15.98 -15.62
N ARG A 403 17.97 -16.25 -14.40
CA ARG A 403 16.85 -17.17 -14.16
C ARG A 403 15.57 -16.71 -14.85
N HIS A 404 15.31 -15.41 -14.87
CA HIS A 404 14.07 -14.85 -15.41
C HIS A 404 14.22 -14.38 -16.88
N GLY A 405 15.44 -14.35 -17.43
CA GLY A 405 15.69 -14.01 -18.83
C GLY A 405 15.45 -12.53 -19.14
N VAL A 406 15.94 -11.64 -18.27
CA VAL A 406 15.85 -10.19 -18.47
C VAL A 406 16.94 -9.75 -19.44
N ASP A 407 16.57 -9.45 -20.68
CA ASP A 407 17.54 -9.16 -21.75
C ASP A 407 17.83 -7.66 -21.91
N ASN A 408 16.87 -6.78 -21.57
CA ASN A 408 17.02 -5.33 -21.67
C ASN A 408 18.01 -4.79 -20.62
N GLN A 409 19.06 -4.11 -21.08
CA GLN A 409 20.12 -3.58 -20.23
C GLN A 409 19.61 -2.56 -19.20
N ASP A 410 18.72 -1.65 -19.60
CA ASP A 410 18.16 -0.65 -18.69
C ASP A 410 17.38 -1.31 -17.55
N THR A 411 16.62 -2.36 -17.87
CA THR A 411 15.89 -3.17 -16.89
C THR A 411 16.85 -3.93 -15.98
N GLN A 412 17.91 -4.53 -16.53
CA GLN A 412 18.95 -5.18 -15.73
C GLN A 412 19.60 -4.20 -14.74
N ASP A 413 19.86 -2.97 -15.15
CA ASP A 413 20.51 -1.97 -14.31
C ASP A 413 19.57 -1.48 -13.19
N ARG A 414 18.28 -1.26 -13.50
CA ARG A 414 17.23 -1.01 -12.49
C ARG A 414 17.12 -2.15 -11.48
N ILE A 415 17.20 -3.40 -11.93
CA ILE A 415 17.16 -4.59 -11.07
C ILE A 415 18.40 -4.67 -10.17
N LYS A 416 19.59 -4.39 -10.69
CA LYS A 416 20.84 -4.36 -9.89
C LYS A 416 20.80 -3.24 -8.85
N GLU A 417 20.32 -2.06 -9.23
CA GLU A 417 20.13 -0.93 -8.31
C GLU A 417 19.14 -1.30 -7.18
N HIS A 418 18.02 -1.93 -7.53
CA HIS A 418 17.06 -2.44 -6.54
C HIS A 418 17.69 -3.46 -5.58
N ALA A 419 18.52 -4.38 -6.10
CA ALA A 419 19.22 -5.37 -5.27
C ALA A 419 20.24 -4.73 -4.33
N LEU A 420 21.02 -3.77 -4.83
CA LEU A 420 21.96 -2.99 -4.03
C LEU A 420 21.24 -2.30 -2.88
N LYS A 421 20.15 -1.59 -3.19
CA LYS A 421 19.36 -0.88 -2.20
C LYS A 421 18.83 -1.83 -1.14
N ARG A 422 18.26 -2.98 -1.55
CA ARG A 422 17.76 -4.01 -0.62
C ARG A 422 18.84 -4.53 0.31
N ASP A 423 20.05 -4.76 -0.20
CA ASP A 423 21.15 -5.28 0.61
C ASP A 423 21.69 -4.23 1.60
N ILE A 424 21.77 -2.96 1.19
CA ILE A 424 22.09 -1.85 2.09
C ILE A 424 21.02 -1.69 3.17
N ASP A 425 19.74 -1.72 2.80
CA ASP A 425 18.61 -1.64 3.72
C ASP A 425 18.59 -2.83 4.70
N ALA A 426 19.13 -3.99 4.29
CA ALA A 426 19.32 -5.16 5.14
C ALA A 426 20.59 -5.10 6.01
N GLY A 427 21.34 -3.99 5.99
CA GLY A 427 22.53 -3.76 6.81
C GLY A 427 23.87 -4.19 6.17
N MET A 428 23.88 -4.55 4.88
CA MET A 428 25.13 -4.82 4.16
C MET A 428 25.86 -3.51 3.84
N SER A 429 27.19 -3.50 3.97
CA SER A 429 27.97 -2.32 3.59
C SER A 429 27.85 -2.05 2.09
N ALA A 430 27.76 -0.77 1.69
CA ALA A 430 27.59 -0.40 0.29
C ALA A 430 28.68 -0.98 -0.64
N PRO A 431 29.98 -1.00 -0.27
CA PRO A 431 31.01 -1.66 -1.09
C PRO A 431 30.76 -3.16 -1.27
N THR A 432 30.37 -3.87 -0.20
CA THR A 432 30.07 -5.30 -0.26
C THR A 432 28.84 -5.58 -1.11
N ALA A 433 27.80 -4.75 -1.01
CA ALA A 433 26.58 -4.88 -1.81
C ALA A 433 26.83 -4.56 -3.30
N GLN A 434 27.71 -3.60 -3.61
CA GLN A 434 28.14 -3.29 -4.97
C GLN A 434 28.91 -4.44 -5.61
N GLU A 435 29.86 -5.02 -4.86
CA GLU A 435 30.64 -6.19 -5.29
C GLU A 435 29.74 -7.40 -5.51
N ARG A 436 28.78 -7.64 -4.62
CA ARG A 436 27.82 -8.75 -4.74
C ARG A 436 26.95 -8.67 -5.99
N HIS A 437 26.65 -7.46 -6.49
CA HIS A 437 25.75 -7.24 -7.62
C HIS A 437 26.43 -6.76 -8.90
N ASN A 438 27.77 -6.71 -8.93
CA ASN A 438 28.57 -6.27 -10.08
C ASN A 438 28.14 -4.90 -10.64
N LEU A 439 27.80 -3.95 -9.75
CA LEU A 439 27.55 -2.57 -10.15
C LEU A 439 28.88 -1.85 -10.34
N ASN A 440 29.19 -1.49 -11.57
CA ASN A 440 30.38 -0.71 -11.90
C ASN A 440 30.16 0.74 -11.40
N PRO A 441 31.06 1.34 -10.59
CA PRO A 441 30.88 2.68 -10.00
C PRO A 441 30.65 3.81 -11.03
N ASN A 442 30.93 3.57 -12.31
CA ASN A 442 30.77 4.54 -13.39
C ASN A 442 29.37 4.59 -14.05
N SER A 443 28.43 3.73 -13.66
CA SER A 443 27.02 3.81 -14.12
C SER A 443 26.21 4.82 -13.29
N ARG A 444 26.68 6.07 -13.19
CA ARG A 444 25.88 7.15 -12.58
C ARG A 444 25.17 7.95 -13.66
N ASN A 445 23.85 7.85 -13.67
CA ASN A 445 23.00 8.99 -14.01
C ASN A 445 23.34 10.12 -13.00
N PRO A 446 23.51 11.41 -13.39
CA PRO A 446 24.27 12.40 -12.61
C PRO A 446 23.57 13.01 -11.38
N HIS A 447 22.55 12.37 -10.82
CA HIS A 447 21.88 12.89 -9.63
C HIS A 447 21.99 11.90 -8.48
N THR A 448 22.66 12.36 -7.42
CA THR A 448 22.89 11.71 -6.12
C THR A 448 23.98 10.65 -6.08
N THR A 449 25.25 11.09 -5.97
CA THR A 449 26.13 10.80 -4.82
C THR A 449 27.53 11.32 -5.14
N ARG A 450 27.87 12.54 -4.70
CA ARG A 450 29.25 13.02 -4.74
C ARG A 450 29.88 12.80 -3.39
N GLY A 451 30.82 11.86 -3.35
CA GLY A 451 31.90 11.85 -2.36
C GLY A 451 31.82 10.72 -1.35
N LEU A 452 32.15 9.50 -1.77
CA LEU A 452 32.83 8.52 -0.92
C LEU A 452 33.64 7.58 -1.81
N ASP A 453 34.84 8.02 -2.15
CA ASP A 453 35.98 7.27 -2.70
C ASP A 453 37.16 8.27 -2.56
N GLU A 454 38.34 8.01 -2.01
CA GLU A 454 39.03 6.85 -1.47
C GLU A 454 39.89 7.36 -0.28
N ARG A 455 40.06 6.58 0.79
CA ARG A 455 41.28 6.69 1.62
C ARG A 455 42.00 5.35 1.56
N SER A 456 42.88 5.25 0.56
CA SER A 456 44.07 4.41 0.63
C SER A 456 44.85 4.77 1.91
N ARG A 457 44.71 3.96 2.96
CA ARG A 457 45.70 3.90 4.04
C ARG A 457 46.76 2.89 3.64
N GLN A 458 47.76 3.37 2.91
CA GLN A 458 49.13 2.96 3.21
C GLN A 458 49.50 3.56 4.57
N GLU A 459 50.01 2.71 5.45
CA GLU A 459 50.96 2.95 6.56
C GLU A 459 50.62 2.04 7.75
N GLU A 460 50.91 0.74 7.58
CA GLU A 460 51.47 -0.04 8.68
C GLU A 460 52.95 0.32 8.80
N GLY A 461 53.36 0.75 9.99
CA GLY A 461 54.73 1.16 10.26
C GLY A 461 55.72 0.00 10.22
N ARG A 462 56.96 0.33 9.86
CA ARG A 462 58.18 -0.34 10.35
C ARG A 462 59.28 0.69 10.55
N GLY A 463 59.93 0.59 11.70
CA GLY A 463 60.88 1.55 12.26
C GLY A 463 62.11 1.84 11.41
N ARG A 464 62.73 3.00 11.65
CA ARG A 464 63.77 3.21 12.64
C ARG A 464 63.86 4.68 13.01
#